data_AF-A0A1A3AD53-F1
#
_entry.id   AF-A0A1A3AD53-F1
#
_cell.length_a   1.000
_cell.length_b   1.000
_cell.length_c   1.000
_cell.angle_alpha   90.00
_cell.angle_beta   90.00
_cell.angle_gamma   90.00
#
_symmetry.space_group_name_H-M   'P 1'
#
loop_
_entity.id
_entity.type
_entity.pdbx_description
1 polymer ?
#
loop_
_entity_poly.entity_id
_entity_poly.type
_entity_poly.pdbx_seq_one_letter_code
_entity_poly.pdbx_strand_id
1 'polypeptide(L)'
;MLFDRAWFKKFLTTYNGMTRNIAGTKRTSWGLLTHVGRRSGRVYQTPLGTNPYGDGFLLPLGYGPQTDWYRNLLAAGVGTLNWRGRTYQLERPELISGREPMRSWPIGSQIMLRLAGIHEFVWLHQSTDEAAERLVPSAQRARV
;
A
#
# COMPACT_ATOMS: atom_id res chain seq x y z
N MET A 1 25.11 15.08 -5.49
CA MET A 1 25.26 13.64 -5.80
C MET A 1 23.94 13.14 -6.36
N LEU A 2 23.87 12.99 -7.67
CA LEU A 2 22.65 12.74 -8.44
C LEU A 2 22.49 11.21 -8.60
N PHE A 3 21.80 10.55 -7.68
CA PHE A 3 21.37 9.17 -7.91
C PHE A 3 20.18 9.21 -8.88
N ASP A 4 20.40 8.74 -10.10
CA ASP A 4 19.40 8.73 -11.15
C ASP A 4 18.20 7.84 -10.75
N ARG A 5 17.01 8.45 -10.71
CA ARG A 5 15.70 7.81 -10.50
C ARG A 5 15.45 6.64 -11.46
N ALA A 6 16.23 6.50 -12.53
CA ALA A 6 16.22 5.38 -13.46
C ALA A 6 16.55 4.02 -12.81
N TRP A 7 17.44 3.94 -11.83
CA TRP A 7 17.75 2.67 -11.14
C TRP A 7 16.55 2.18 -10.31
N PHE A 8 15.92 3.07 -9.56
CA PHE A 8 14.69 2.78 -8.81
C PHE A 8 13.52 2.45 -9.73
N LYS A 9 13.39 3.18 -10.85
CA LYS A 9 12.42 2.89 -11.91
C LYS A 9 12.63 1.49 -12.50
N LYS A 10 13.87 1.08 -12.77
CA LYS A 10 14.21 -0.27 -13.27
C LYS A 10 13.96 -1.35 -12.22
N PHE A 11 14.32 -1.11 -10.96
CA PHE A 11 14.00 -1.99 -9.84
C PHE A 11 12.49 -2.21 -9.71
N LEU A 12 11.68 -1.14 -9.66
CA LEU A 12 10.23 -1.22 -9.60
C LEU A 12 9.61 -1.85 -10.86
N THR A 13 10.11 -1.52 -12.06
CA THR A 13 9.54 -2.02 -13.34
C THR A 13 9.85 -3.50 -13.56
N THR A 14 11.07 -3.95 -13.25
CA THR A 14 11.44 -5.37 -13.27
C THR A 14 10.74 -6.15 -12.15
N TYR A 15 10.45 -5.51 -11.01
CA TYR A 15 9.65 -6.13 -9.96
C TYR A 15 8.14 -6.18 -10.27
N ASN A 16 7.55 -5.21 -10.99
CA ASN A 16 6.10 -5.11 -11.22
C ASN A 16 5.47 -6.35 -11.87
N GLY A 17 6.22 -7.13 -12.66
CA GLY A 17 5.74 -8.40 -13.23
C GLY A 17 5.79 -9.58 -12.25
N MET A 18 6.78 -9.59 -11.35
CA MET A 18 6.99 -10.67 -10.38
C MET A 18 6.24 -10.42 -9.06
N THR A 19 6.11 -9.16 -8.63
CA THR A 19 5.40 -8.77 -7.40
C THR A 19 3.90 -8.85 -7.55
N ARG A 20 3.31 -8.64 -8.73
CA ARG A 20 1.85 -8.75 -8.87
C ARG A 20 1.33 -10.14 -8.46
N ASN A 21 2.11 -11.19 -8.70
CA ASN A 21 1.75 -12.57 -8.35
C ASN A 21 2.07 -12.96 -6.89
N ILE A 22 2.84 -12.16 -6.16
CA ILE A 22 3.35 -12.49 -4.81
C ILE A 22 2.97 -11.41 -3.76
N ALA A 23 2.57 -10.21 -4.18
CA ALA A 23 2.10 -9.14 -3.31
C ALA A 23 0.80 -9.58 -2.61
N GLY A 24 0.70 -9.26 -1.32
CA GLY A 24 -0.42 -9.73 -0.51
C GLY A 24 -0.30 -11.18 -0.02
N THR A 25 0.78 -11.91 -0.31
CA THR A 25 1.03 -13.24 0.28
C THR A 25 1.74 -13.16 1.64
N LYS A 26 1.68 -14.23 2.44
CA LYS A 26 2.26 -14.28 3.81
C LYS A 26 3.77 -14.03 3.88
N ARG A 27 4.50 -14.16 2.76
CA ARG A 27 5.97 -14.13 2.73
C ARG A 27 6.58 -12.78 2.31
N THR A 28 5.77 -11.76 2.01
CA THR A 28 6.28 -10.47 1.52
C THR A 28 5.86 -9.30 2.40
N SER A 29 6.71 -8.26 2.42
CA SER A 29 6.38 -6.96 3.02
C SER A 29 5.62 -6.04 2.05
N TRP A 30 5.19 -6.58 0.90
CA TRP A 30 4.49 -5.84 -0.15
C TRP A 30 3.00 -6.11 -0.06
N GLY A 31 2.22 -5.03 0.07
CA GLY A 31 0.78 -5.08 -0.05
C GLY A 31 0.32 -4.85 -1.49
N LEU A 32 -0.82 -5.42 -1.85
CA LEU A 32 -1.49 -5.14 -3.10
C LEU A 32 -2.69 -4.22 -2.83
N LEU A 33 -2.51 -2.93 -3.13
CA LEU A 33 -3.52 -1.91 -2.97
C LEU A 33 -4.46 -1.90 -4.17
N THR A 34 -5.75 -2.04 -3.93
CA THR A 34 -6.83 -1.93 -4.92
C THR A 34 -7.51 -0.58 -4.78
N HIS A 35 -7.64 0.16 -5.87
CA HIS A 35 -8.24 1.50 -5.94
C HIS A 35 -9.04 1.68 -7.24
N VAL A 36 -9.94 2.67 -7.26
CA VAL A 36 -10.77 2.99 -8.43
C VAL A 36 -10.25 4.24 -9.12
N GLY A 37 -10.06 4.16 -10.44
CA GLY A 37 -9.63 5.28 -11.26
C GLY A 37 -10.62 6.43 -11.24
N ARG A 38 -10.24 7.59 -10.69
CA ARG A 38 -11.12 8.77 -10.57
C ARG A 38 -11.71 9.27 -11.89
N ARG A 39 -11.05 9.00 -13.03
CA ARG A 39 -11.51 9.40 -14.36
C ARG A 39 -12.17 8.27 -15.15
N SER A 40 -11.73 7.03 -14.93
CA SER A 40 -12.14 5.88 -15.75
C SER A 40 -13.13 4.95 -15.05
N GLY A 41 -13.32 5.08 -13.73
CA GLY A 41 -14.08 4.14 -12.91
C GLY A 41 -13.49 2.73 -12.86
N ARG A 42 -12.34 2.48 -13.50
CA ARG A 42 -11.73 1.14 -13.57
C ARG A 42 -11.05 0.80 -12.25
N VAL A 43 -11.11 -0.48 -11.88
CA VAL A 43 -10.36 -1.01 -10.74
C VAL A 43 -8.90 -1.22 -11.15
N TYR A 44 -8.00 -0.69 -10.34
CA TYR A 44 -6.56 -0.82 -10.49
C TYR A 44 -5.96 -1.47 -9.25
N GLN A 45 -4.86 -2.18 -9.46
CA GLN A 45 -4.08 -2.81 -8.39
C GLN A 45 -2.64 -2.30 -8.46
N THR A 46 -2.08 -1.91 -7.32
CA THR A 46 -0.73 -1.35 -7.23
C THR A 46 0.01 -2.05 -6.10
N PRO A 47 1.10 -2.80 -6.40
CA PRO A 47 1.95 -3.37 -5.38
C PRO A 47 2.78 -2.25 -4.75
N LEU A 48 2.72 -2.12 -3.43
CA LEU A 48 3.41 -1.08 -2.66
C LEU A 48 4.06 -1.67 -1.42
N GLY A 49 5.14 -1.04 -0.96
CA GLY A 49 5.66 -1.33 0.36
C GLY A 49 4.57 -1.06 1.39
N THR A 50 4.42 -1.92 2.38
CA THR A 50 3.34 -1.80 3.36
C THR A 50 3.88 -2.05 4.76
N ASN A 51 3.64 -1.09 5.64
CA ASN A 51 4.01 -1.16 7.05
C ASN A 51 2.78 -0.85 7.92
N PRO A 52 2.46 -1.66 8.93
CA PRO A 52 1.47 -1.28 9.94
C PRO A 52 1.84 0.05 10.59
N TYR A 53 0.86 0.92 10.83
CA TYR A 53 1.06 2.21 11.50
C TYR A 53 -0.26 2.69 12.12
N GLY A 54 -0.24 2.99 13.41
CA GLY A 54 -1.44 3.34 14.17
C GLY A 54 -2.51 2.25 14.07
N ASP A 55 -3.72 2.67 13.68
CA ASP A 55 -4.91 1.84 13.41
C ASP A 55 -4.99 1.37 11.95
N GLY A 56 -3.90 1.46 11.19
CA GLY A 56 -3.92 1.11 9.77
C GLY A 56 -2.53 0.88 9.19
N PHE A 57 -2.28 1.48 8.03
CA PHE A 57 -1.11 1.18 7.21
C PHE A 57 -0.46 2.43 6.63
N LEU A 58 0.87 2.39 6.59
CA LEU A 58 1.72 3.39 5.98
C LEU A 58 2.25 2.88 4.64
N LEU A 59 1.97 3.63 3.57
CA LEU A 59 2.38 3.30 2.21
C LEU A 59 3.30 4.41 1.67
N PRO A 60 4.49 4.07 1.12
CA PRO A 60 5.45 5.05 0.64
C PRO A 60 5.02 5.66 -0.70
N LEU A 61 5.09 6.99 -0.81
CA LEU A 61 4.84 7.71 -2.05
C LEU A 61 6.11 7.79 -2.90
N GLY A 62 6.46 6.67 -3.55
CA GLY A 62 7.69 6.57 -4.36
C GLY A 62 7.82 7.59 -5.49
N TYR A 63 6.70 8.08 -6.03
CA TYR A 63 6.63 9.13 -7.05
C TYR A 63 5.99 10.43 -6.52
N GLY A 64 5.87 10.55 -5.19
CA GLY A 64 5.24 11.68 -4.52
C GLY A 64 3.69 11.69 -4.63
N PRO A 65 3.05 12.75 -4.12
CA PRO A 65 1.60 12.91 -4.05
C PRO A 65 0.90 13.03 -5.43
N GLN A 66 1.67 13.09 -6.51
CA GLN A 66 1.12 13.21 -7.87
C GLN A 66 0.82 11.86 -8.52
N THR A 67 1.22 10.76 -7.88
CA THR A 67 1.00 9.41 -8.42
C THR A 67 -0.50 9.09 -8.50
N ASP A 68 -0.91 8.43 -9.58
CA ASP A 68 -2.34 8.26 -9.86
C ASP A 68 -3.07 7.41 -8.82
N TRP A 69 -2.44 6.37 -8.27
CA TRP A 69 -3.08 5.54 -7.25
C TRP A 69 -3.44 6.34 -6.00
N TYR A 70 -2.61 7.31 -5.59
CA TYR A 70 -2.89 8.14 -4.42
C TYR A 70 -4.00 9.16 -4.72
N ARG A 71 -3.94 9.81 -5.88
CA ARG A 71 -5.01 10.72 -6.33
C ARG A 71 -6.36 10.00 -6.51
N ASN A 72 -6.33 8.73 -6.91
CA ASN A 72 -7.51 7.88 -7.00
C ASN A 72 -8.07 7.56 -5.61
N LEU A 73 -7.21 7.21 -4.65
CA LEU A 73 -7.63 7.03 -3.25
C LEU A 73 -8.22 8.30 -2.65
N LEU A 74 -7.60 9.46 -2.88
CA LEU A 74 -8.14 10.74 -2.41
C LEU A 74 -9.53 11.03 -2.97
N ALA A 75 -9.76 10.71 -4.25
CA ALA A 75 -11.05 10.91 -4.88
C ALA A 75 -12.12 9.91 -4.40
N ALA A 76 -11.74 8.66 -4.14
CA ALA A 76 -12.65 7.62 -3.67
C ALA A 76 -12.89 7.67 -2.15
N GLY A 77 -11.95 8.21 -1.37
CA GLY A 77 -11.93 8.18 0.09
C GLY A 77 -11.60 6.80 0.70
N VAL A 78 -11.66 5.73 -0.11
CA VAL A 78 -11.52 4.34 0.32
C VAL A 78 -10.65 3.52 -0.63
N GLY A 79 -10.12 2.40 -0.13
CA GLY A 79 -9.41 1.39 -0.91
C GLY A 79 -9.33 0.06 -0.18
N THR A 80 -8.85 -0.97 -0.87
CA THR A 80 -8.70 -2.31 -0.28
C THR A 80 -7.26 -2.76 -0.37
N LEU A 81 -6.67 -3.17 0.74
CA LEU A 81 -5.29 -3.63 0.81
C LEU A 81 -5.23 -5.13 1.10
N ASN A 82 -4.57 -5.88 0.22
CA ASN A 82 -4.22 -7.26 0.50
C ASN A 82 -2.78 -7.30 1.01
N TRP A 83 -2.57 -7.72 2.25
CA TRP A 83 -1.25 -7.79 2.87
C TRP A 83 -1.13 -9.02 3.78
N ARG A 84 -0.04 -9.78 3.61
CA ARG A 84 0.24 -11.01 4.39
C ARG A 84 -0.91 -12.02 4.42
N GLY A 85 -1.62 -12.18 3.30
CA GLY A 85 -2.72 -13.12 3.12
C GLY A 85 -4.03 -12.67 3.76
N ARG A 86 -4.14 -11.39 4.15
CA ARG A 86 -5.35 -10.78 4.71
C ARG A 86 -5.77 -9.57 3.88
N THR A 87 -7.07 -9.33 3.84
CA THR A 87 -7.68 -8.20 3.14
C THR A 87 -8.15 -7.19 4.17
N TYR A 88 -7.78 -5.92 3.99
CA TYR A 88 -8.11 -4.82 4.87
C TYR A 88 -8.87 -3.76 4.06
N GLN A 89 -9.99 -3.29 4.59
CA GLN A 89 -10.65 -2.09 4.07
C GLN A 89 -9.97 -0.87 4.67
N LEU A 90 -9.61 0.06 3.81
CA LEU A 90 -8.84 1.24 4.15
C LEU A 90 -9.62 2.50 3.78
N GLU A 91 -9.52 3.51 4.63
CA GLU A 91 -10.19 4.79 4.48
C GLU A 91 -9.32 5.94 5.01
N ARG A 92 -9.82 7.18 4.84
CA ARG A 92 -9.18 8.41 5.34
C ARG A 92 -7.69 8.51 4.95
N PRO A 93 -7.35 8.64 3.66
CA PRO A 93 -5.97 8.84 3.23
C PRO A 93 -5.38 10.16 3.76
N GLU A 94 -4.34 10.07 4.59
CA GLU A 94 -3.63 11.21 5.15
C GLU A 94 -2.18 11.27 4.65
N LEU A 95 -1.77 12.41 4.09
CA LEU A 95 -0.38 12.64 3.69
C LEU A 95 0.45 12.99 4.93
N ILE A 96 1.39 12.12 5.30
CA ILE A 96 2.30 12.35 6.40
C ILE A 96 3.75 12.23 5.96
N SER A 97 4.63 12.98 6.63
CA SER A 97 6.06 12.98 6.35
C SER A 97 6.85 13.18 7.64
N GLY A 98 8.17 12.98 7.55
CA GLY A 98 9.07 13.26 8.66
C GLY A 98 9.69 12.00 9.28
N ARG A 99 10.33 12.21 10.44
CA ARG A 99 11.19 11.20 11.06
C ARG A 99 10.40 10.08 11.73
N GLU A 100 9.24 10.37 12.30
CA GLU A 100 8.43 9.40 13.01
C GLU A 100 7.84 8.33 12.06
N PRO A 101 7.14 8.67 10.96
CA PRO A 101 6.65 7.67 10.01
C PRO A 101 7.79 6.90 9.34
N MET A 102 8.93 7.54 9.10
CA MET A 102 10.12 6.85 8.59
C MET A 102 10.65 5.81 9.58
N ARG A 103 10.67 6.11 10.89
CA ARG A 103 11.21 5.21 11.93
C ARG A 103 10.32 4.00 12.22
N SER A 104 9.05 4.02 11.83
CA SER A 104 8.16 2.86 12.00
C SER A 104 8.50 1.69 11.08
N TRP A 105 9.31 1.92 10.04
CA TRP A 105 9.77 0.87 9.13
C TRP A 105 10.95 0.09 9.70
N PRO A 106 11.15 -1.18 9.31
CA PRO A 106 12.39 -1.91 9.63
C PRO A 106 13.64 -1.17 9.12
N ILE A 107 14.76 -1.26 9.85
CA ILE A 107 15.99 -0.49 9.58
C ILE A 107 16.45 -0.61 8.12
N GLY A 108 16.46 -1.83 7.55
CA GLY A 108 16.83 -2.03 6.15
C GLY A 108 15.90 -1.30 5.16
N SER A 109 14.60 -1.28 5.44
CA SER A 109 13.61 -0.51 4.66
C SER A 109 13.80 0.99 4.82
N GLN A 110 14.16 1.49 6.01
CA GLN A 110 14.44 2.91 6.23
C GLN A 110 15.59 3.40 5.35
N ILE A 111 16.69 2.62 5.30
CA ILE A 111 17.85 2.95 4.47
C ILE A 111 17.43 3.00 3.00
N MET A 112 16.72 1.98 2.52
CA MET A 112 16.25 1.93 1.12
C MET A 112 15.32 3.09 0.77
N LEU A 113 14.35 3.43 1.64
CA LEU A 113 13.43 4.54 1.43
C LEU A 113 14.17 5.88 1.35
N ARG A 114 15.14 6.12 2.25
CA ARG A 114 15.97 7.33 2.23
C ARG A 114 16.85 7.42 0.99
N LEU A 115 17.48 6.32 0.59
CA LEU A 115 18.29 6.28 -0.63
C LEU A 115 17.45 6.48 -1.90
N ALA A 116 16.18 6.05 -1.88
CA ALA A 116 15.22 6.30 -2.95
C ALA A 116 14.64 7.73 -2.93
N GLY A 117 15.00 8.56 -1.95
CA GLY A 117 14.47 9.92 -1.78
C GLY A 117 12.99 9.95 -1.38
N ILE A 118 12.49 8.87 -0.76
CA ILE A 118 11.09 8.75 -0.34
C ILE A 118 11.00 9.19 1.11
N HIS A 119 10.33 10.32 1.34
CA HIS A 119 10.12 10.90 2.67
C HIS A 119 8.64 11.13 3.00
N GLU A 120 7.79 10.97 1.99
CA GLU A 120 6.34 11.16 2.08
C GLU A 120 5.66 9.80 2.04
N PHE A 121 4.65 9.68 2.87
CA PHE A 121 3.87 8.48 3.04
C PHE A 121 2.40 8.86 3.07
N VAL A 122 1.55 7.92 2.66
CA VAL A 122 0.14 7.99 2.98
C VAL A 122 -0.15 7.06 4.15
N TRP A 123 -0.75 7.59 5.20
CA TRP A 123 -1.38 6.81 6.24
C TRP A 123 -2.83 6.56 5.85
N LEU A 124 -3.21 5.29 5.84
CA LEU A 124 -4.56 4.83 5.57
C LEU A 124 -5.07 4.12 6.80
N HIS A 125 -6.21 4.54 7.32
CA HIS A 125 -6.82 3.93 8.49
C HIS A 125 -7.55 2.66 8.08
N GLN A 126 -7.48 1.62 8.92
CA GLN A 126 -8.36 0.48 8.73
C GLN A 126 -9.80 0.89 9.06
N SER A 127 -10.72 0.68 8.13
CA SER A 127 -12.13 0.87 8.39
C SER A 127 -12.55 -0.11 9.49
N THR A 128 -13.13 0.43 10.56
CA THR A 128 -13.58 -0.34 11.72
C THR A 128 -14.95 -0.98 11.48
N ASP A 129 -15.44 -0.95 10.25
CA ASP A 129 -16.77 -1.42 9.90
C ASP A 129 -16.85 -2.95 10.03
N GLU A 130 -17.07 -3.41 11.26
CA GLU A 130 -17.45 -4.78 11.64
C GLU A 130 -18.66 -5.29 10.84
N ALA A 131 -19.42 -4.40 10.16
CA ALA A 131 -20.55 -4.79 9.32
C ALA A 131 -20.13 -5.60 8.08
N ALA A 132 -18.91 -5.41 7.56
CA ALA A 132 -18.41 -6.21 6.44
C ALA A 132 -18.08 -7.66 6.87
N GLU A 133 -17.71 -7.89 8.13
CA GLU A 133 -17.42 -9.21 8.67
C GLU A 133 -18.69 -9.96 9.10
N ARG A 134 -19.78 -9.25 9.45
CA ARG A 134 -21.11 -9.84 9.71
C ARG A 134 -21.86 -10.30 8.46
N LEU A 135 -21.48 -9.83 7.26
CA LEU A 135 -22.11 -10.20 5.99
C LEU A 135 -21.38 -11.30 5.21
N VAL A 136 -20.32 -11.90 5.77
CA VAL A 136 -19.71 -13.12 5.20
C VAL A 136 -20.27 -14.32 5.96
N PRO A 137 -21.18 -15.13 5.38
CA PRO A 137 -21.62 -16.35 6.02
C PRO A 137 -20.42 -17.26 6.27
N SER A 138 -20.41 -17.85 7.45
CA SER A 138 -19.53 -18.86 8.03
C SER A 138 -19.42 -20.17 7.22
N ALA A 139 -19.35 -20.10 5.89
CA ALA A 139 -19.38 -21.24 4.97
C ALA A 139 -18.00 -21.77 4.57
N GLN A 140 -16.91 -21.32 5.20
CA GLN A 140 -15.56 -21.80 4.85
C GLN A 140 -14.73 -22.26 6.06
N ARG A 141 -15.41 -22.79 7.08
CA ARG A 141 -14.78 -23.54 8.18
C ARG A 141 -14.98 -25.06 8.14
N ALA A 142 -15.53 -25.62 7.07
CA ALA A 142 -15.59 -27.06 6.93
C ALA A 142 -15.47 -27.47 5.46
N ARG A 143 -14.34 -28.09 5.11
CA ARG A 143 -14.31 -29.32 4.30
C ARG A 143 -12.89 -29.93 4.28
N VAL A 144 -12.85 -31.06 5.00
CA VAL A 144 -11.99 -32.25 4.93
C VAL A 144 -10.51 -32.08 5.24
#